data_AF-A0A955FM25-F1
#
_entry.id   AF-A0A955FM25-F1
#
_cell.length_a   1.000
_cell.length_b   1.000
_cell.length_c   1.000
_cell.angle_alpha   90.00
_cell.angle_beta   90.00
_cell.angle_gamma   90.00
#
_symmetry.space_group_name_H-M   'P 1'
#
loop_
_entity.id
_entity.type
_entity.pdbx_description
1 polymer ?
#
loop_
_entity_poly.entity_id
_entity_poly.type
_entity_poly.pdbx_seq_one_letter_code
_entity_poly.pdbx_strand_id
1 'polypeptide(L)'
;MHVPKKYFHDRIVLLLISVTVFLAFLQLVLVLLGITSGGKLNLVQYRPNLGLSGYTYDTSPIPYINFILFGFIVTVLNIIISIKIYSTKRYYAITVLCMGLLLVILSLIVSNALLIRQ
;
A
#
# COMPACT_ATOMS: atom_id res chain seq x y z
N MET A 1 -6.58 22.66 12.96
CA MET A 1 -7.65 21.94 12.24
C MET A 1 -8.75 21.61 13.23
N HIS A 2 -10.00 22.02 12.99
CA HIS A 2 -11.10 21.63 13.86
C HIS A 2 -11.57 20.23 13.45
N VAL A 3 -11.16 19.19 14.18
CA VAL A 3 -11.59 17.83 13.89
C VAL A 3 -13.02 17.67 14.40
N PRO A 4 -14.00 17.35 13.55
CA PRO A 4 -15.38 17.23 14.01
C PRO A 4 -15.49 16.08 15.01
N LYS A 5 -15.99 16.35 16.23
CA LYS A 5 -16.12 15.35 17.32
C LYS A 5 -16.90 14.09 16.89
N LYS A 6 -17.78 14.22 15.90
CA LYS A 6 -18.55 13.11 15.30
C LYS A 6 -17.73 12.18 14.40
N TYR A 7 -16.50 12.52 14.03
CA TYR A 7 -15.64 11.68 13.17
C TYR A 7 -15.20 10.41 13.90
N PHE A 8 -14.66 10.58 15.11
CA PHE A 8 -14.18 9.46 15.94
C PHE A 8 -15.32 8.68 16.64
N HIS A 9 -16.56 9.15 16.56
CA HIS A 9 -17.72 8.41 17.05
C HIS A 9 -18.38 7.54 15.96
N ASP A 10 -18.03 7.75 14.69
CA ASP A 10 -18.60 6.99 13.60
C ASP A 10 -17.90 5.63 13.48
N ARG A 11 -18.60 4.57 13.89
CA ARG A 11 -18.11 3.19 13.86
C ARG A 11 -17.64 2.76 12.46
N ILE A 12 -18.31 3.24 11.40
CA ILE A 12 -17.96 2.87 10.03
C ILE A 12 -16.62 3.51 9.65
N VAL A 13 -16.46 4.81 9.89
CA VAL A 13 -15.20 5.52 9.63
C VAL A 13 -14.06 4.92 10.44
N LEU A 14 -14.30 4.62 11.73
CA LEU A 14 -13.30 4.03 12.60
C LEU A 14 -12.87 2.63 12.11
N LEU A 15 -13.84 1.82 11.67
CA LEU A 15 -13.59 0.51 11.07
C LEU A 15 -12.75 0.65 9.80
N LEU A 16 -13.14 1.53 8.86
CA LEU A 16 -12.39 1.72 7.62
C LEU A 16 -10.96 2.19 7.87
N ILE A 17 -10.75 3.13 8.80
CA ILE A 17 -9.41 3.59 9.17
C ILE A 17 -8.61 2.44 9.77
N SER A 18 -9.19 1.69 10.71
CA SER A 18 -8.51 0.56 11.36
C SER A 18 -8.09 -0.50 10.34
N VAL A 19 -8.98 -0.88 9.42
CA VAL A 19 -8.68 -1.84 8.35
C VAL A 19 -7.60 -1.31 7.41
N THR A 20 -7.68 -0.03 7.02
CA THR A 20 -6.68 0.57 6.11
C THR A 20 -5.29 0.62 6.75
N VAL A 21 -5.22 1.04 8.01
CA VAL A 21 -3.96 1.07 8.78
C VAL A 21 -3.41 -0.33 8.99
N PHE A 22 -4.27 -1.30 9.33
CA PHE A 22 -3.88 -2.69 9.46
C PHE A 22 -3.31 -3.26 8.16
N LEU A 23 -3.96 -3.00 7.02
CA LEU A 23 -3.48 -3.46 5.71
C LEU A 23 -2.14 -2.81 5.32
N ALA A 24 -1.96 -1.51 5.58
CA ALA A 24 -0.69 -0.84 5.33
C ALA A 24 0.44 -1.38 6.20
N PHE A 25 0.14 -1.70 7.47
CA PHE A 25 1.10 -2.35 8.37
C PHE A 25 1.41 -3.78 7.92
N LEU A 26 0.40 -4.54 7.51
CA LEU A 26 0.58 -5.90 6.99
C LEU A 26 1.41 -5.90 5.70
N GLN A 27 1.21 -4.92 4.82
CA GLN A 27 2.05 -4.72 3.63
C GLN A 27 3.51 -4.49 4.04
N LEU A 28 3.78 -3.63 5.03
CA LEU A 28 5.15 -3.39 5.52
C LEU A 28 5.81 -4.68 6.01
N VAL A 29 5.08 -5.49 6.80
CA VAL A 29 5.61 -6.76 7.33
C VAL A 29 5.90 -7.75 6.20
N LEU A 30 4.96 -7.92 5.25
CA LEU A 30 5.15 -8.83 4.13
C LEU A 30 6.33 -8.45 3.24
N VAL A 31 6.48 -7.15 2.95
CA VAL A 31 7.60 -6.68 2.12
C VAL A 31 8.93 -6.88 2.84
N LEU A 32 9.03 -6.56 4.13
CA LEU A 32 10.26 -6.79 4.91
C LEU A 32 10.62 -8.28 4.99
N LEU A 33 9.62 -9.14 5.20
CA LEU A 33 9.81 -10.59 5.22
C LEU A 33 10.31 -11.09 3.86
N GLY A 34 9.69 -10.62 2.78
CA GLY A 34 10.05 -10.98 1.41
C GLY A 34 11.47 -10.54 0.99
N ILE A 35 11.92 -9.38 1.45
CA ILE A 35 13.32 -8.94 1.23
C ILE A 35 14.30 -9.86 1.98
N THR A 36 13.95 -10.26 3.21
CA THR A 36 14.83 -11.08 4.07
C THR A 36 14.92 -12.53 3.59
N SER A 37 13.90 -13.05 2.89
CA SER A 37 13.86 -14.43 2.41
C SER A 37 14.74 -14.74 1.18
N GLY A 38 15.51 -13.78 0.66
CA GLY A 38 16.67 -14.06 -0.20
C GLY A 38 16.40 -14.52 -1.64
N GLY A 39 15.20 -14.29 -2.19
CA GLY A 39 14.95 -14.54 -3.62
C GLY A 39 15.67 -13.52 -4.52
N LYS A 40 15.91 -13.89 -5.79
CA LYS A 40 16.61 -13.04 -6.76
C LYS A 40 15.82 -11.75 -7.01
N LEU A 41 16.33 -10.67 -6.45
CA LEU A 41 15.72 -9.35 -6.46
C LEU A 41 15.63 -8.82 -7.91
N ASN A 42 14.43 -8.35 -8.26
CA ASN A 42 14.03 -7.60 -9.45
C ASN A 42 14.48 -8.14 -10.82
N LEU A 43 13.55 -8.74 -11.56
CA LEU A 43 13.64 -8.85 -13.01
C LEU A 43 13.63 -7.44 -13.65
N VAL A 44 14.81 -6.92 -14.00
CA VAL A 44 14.96 -5.59 -14.59
C VAL A 44 14.73 -5.61 -16.10
N GLN A 45 15.17 -6.67 -16.78
CA GLN A 45 15.08 -6.77 -18.23
C GLN A 45 14.96 -8.23 -18.66
N TYR A 46 14.04 -8.48 -19.59
CA TYR A 46 14.04 -9.70 -20.37
C TYR A 46 14.68 -9.42 -21.72
N ARG A 47 15.83 -10.06 -21.99
CA ARG A 47 16.50 -10.01 -23.30
C ARG A 47 16.24 -11.32 -24.05
N PRO A 48 15.24 -11.36 -24.96
CA PRO A 48 14.87 -12.59 -25.65
C PRO A 48 16.01 -13.16 -26.53
N ASN A 49 16.97 -12.33 -26.92
CA ASN A 49 18.09 -12.70 -27.79
C ASN A 49 19.20 -13.53 -27.10
N LEU A 50 19.13 -13.74 -25.77
CA LEU A 50 20.16 -14.43 -24.97
C LEU A 50 19.66 -15.73 -24.29
N GLY A 51 18.50 -16.27 -24.68
CA GLY A 51 17.96 -17.49 -24.07
C GLY A 51 17.73 -17.36 -22.56
N LEU A 52 17.87 -18.47 -21.79
CA LEU A 52 17.67 -18.49 -20.33
C LEU A 52 18.62 -17.54 -19.55
N SER A 53 19.71 -17.06 -20.16
CA SER A 53 20.63 -16.08 -19.56
C SER A 53 20.23 -14.61 -19.80
N GLY A 54 19.10 -14.36 -20.47
CA GLY A 54 18.62 -13.00 -20.78
C GLY A 54 17.91 -12.27 -19.65
N TYR A 55 17.78 -12.89 -18.48
CA TYR A 55 17.17 -12.29 -17.29
C TYR A 55 18.24 -11.60 -16.44
N THR A 56 18.25 -10.27 -16.46
CA THR A 56 19.07 -9.49 -15.51
C THR A 56 18.26 -9.25 -14.25
N TYR A 57 18.78 -9.76 -13.13
CA TYR A 57 18.26 -9.55 -11.79
C TYR A 57 19.05 -8.41 -11.14
N ASP A 58 18.37 -7.42 -10.58
CA ASP A 58 19.00 -6.35 -9.81
C ASP A 58 18.79 -6.58 -8.30
N THR A 59 19.90 -6.75 -7.59
CA THR A 59 19.97 -6.95 -6.15
C THR A 59 19.48 -5.76 -5.33
N SER A 60 19.07 -4.67 -5.97
CA SER A 60 18.59 -3.46 -5.29
C SER A 60 17.23 -3.66 -4.59
N PRO A 61 17.14 -3.47 -3.26
CA PRO A 61 15.89 -3.52 -2.51
C PRO A 61 15.03 -2.25 -2.68
N ILE A 62 15.51 -1.25 -3.42
CA ILE A 62 14.88 0.08 -3.55
C ILE A 62 13.42 0.01 -4.02
N PRO A 63 13.04 -0.81 -5.02
CA PRO A 63 11.65 -0.85 -5.49
C PRO A 63 10.67 -1.35 -4.44
N TYR A 64 11.10 -2.26 -3.56
CA TYR A 64 10.27 -2.79 -2.47
C TYR A 64 10.06 -1.74 -1.36
N ILE A 65 11.09 -0.96 -1.04
CA ILE A 65 10.99 0.16 -0.11
C ILE A 65 10.00 1.21 -0.62
N ASN A 66 9.96 1.46 -1.94
CA ASN A 66 9.00 2.38 -2.54
C ASN A 66 7.54 1.93 -2.35
N PHE A 67 7.25 0.62 -2.35
CA PHE A 67 5.91 0.11 -2.06
C PHE A 67 5.49 0.38 -0.61
N ILE A 68 6.42 0.23 0.35
CA ILE A 68 6.15 0.54 1.76
C ILE A 68 5.84 2.03 1.91
N LEU A 69 6.69 2.88 1.32
CA LEU A 69 6.54 4.33 1.36
C LEU A 69 5.22 4.78 0.71
N PHE A 70 4.86 4.19 -0.43
CA PHE A 70 3.59 4.42 -1.10
C PHE A 70 2.40 4.06 -0.21
N GLY A 71 2.38 2.85 0.37
CA GLY A 71 1.29 2.41 1.26
C GLY A 71 1.10 3.34 2.47
N PHE A 72 2.21 3.82 3.05
CA PHE A 72 2.17 4.74 4.18
C PHE A 72 1.63 6.12 3.79
N ILE A 73 2.14 6.71 2.71
CA ILE A 73 1.69 8.01 2.21
C ILE A 73 0.21 7.97 1.82
N VAL A 74 -0.22 6.95 1.10
CA VAL A 74 -1.62 6.77 0.69
C VAL A 74 -2.53 6.67 1.91
N THR A 75 -2.14 5.91 2.93
CA THR A 75 -2.92 5.77 4.17
C THR A 75 -3.05 7.10 4.91
N VAL A 76 -1.94 7.82 5.11
CA VAL A 76 -1.92 9.10 5.81
C VAL A 76 -2.72 10.16 5.05
N LEU A 77 -2.52 10.28 3.74
CA LEU A 77 -3.26 11.24 2.91
C LEU A 77 -4.76 10.95 2.89
N ASN A 78 -5.16 9.69 2.76
CA ASN A 78 -6.59 9.33 2.81
C ASN A 78 -7.24 9.69 4.14
N ILE A 79 -6.54 9.47 5.27
CA ILE A 79 -7.05 9.86 6.59
C ILE A 79 -7.21 11.38 6.67
N ILE A 80 -6.21 12.15 6.25
CA ILE A 80 -6.26 13.62 6.30
C ILE A 80 -7.39 14.16 5.41
N ILE A 81 -7.50 13.66 4.18
CA ILE A 81 -8.52 14.08 3.22
C ILE A 81 -9.92 13.70 3.74
N SER A 82 -10.08 12.50 4.28
CA SER A 82 -11.33 12.03 4.88
C SER A 82 -11.77 12.92 6.04
N ILE A 83 -10.86 13.31 6.95
CA ILE A 83 -11.17 14.22 8.06
C ILE A 83 -11.69 15.57 7.55
N LYS A 84 -11.04 16.14 6.52
CA LYS A 84 -11.47 17.41 5.92
C LYS A 84 -12.86 17.30 5.29
N ILE A 85 -13.09 16.25 4.50
CA ILE A 85 -14.35 16.05 3.76
C ILE A 85 -15.51 15.71 4.69
N TYR A 86 -15.26 15.06 5.83
CA TYR A 86 -16.31 14.72 6.80
C TYR A 86 -17.01 15.97 7.37
N SER A 87 -16.33 17.11 7.39
CA SER A 87 -16.95 18.40 7.76
C SER A 87 -18.09 18.80 6.81
N THR A 88 -17.97 18.45 5.52
CA THR A 88 -18.96 18.79 4.49
C THR A 88 -20.11 17.78 4.46
N LYS A 89 -19.81 16.50 4.18
CA LYS A 89 -20.79 15.40 4.21
C LYS A 89 -20.10 14.08 4.54
N ARG A 90 -20.73 13.30 5.42
CA ARG A 90 -20.28 11.96 5.82
C ARG A 90 -20.05 11.01 4.65
N TYR A 91 -20.97 10.97 3.68
CA TYR A 91 -20.91 10.02 2.56
C TYR A 91 -19.64 10.18 1.72
N TYR A 92 -19.20 11.41 1.46
CA TYR A 92 -17.98 11.66 0.69
C TYR A 92 -16.71 11.22 1.43
N ALA A 93 -16.69 11.35 2.76
CA ALA A 93 -15.56 10.88 3.56
C ALA A 93 -15.44 9.35 3.51
N ILE A 94 -16.57 8.64 3.59
CA ILE A 94 -16.61 7.17 3.48
C ILE A 94 -16.14 6.73 2.09
N THR A 95 -16.58 7.38 1.01
CA THR A 95 -16.11 7.03 -0.34
C THR A 95 -14.61 7.23 -0.50
N VAL A 96 -14.04 8.29 0.09
CA VAL A 96 -12.58 8.50 0.06
C VAL A 96 -11.83 7.41 0.81
N LEU A 97 -12.30 7.03 2.01
CA LEU A 97 -11.71 5.93 2.76
C LEU A 97 -11.81 4.59 2.01
N CYS A 98 -12.94 4.31 1.34
CA CYS A 98 -13.10 3.13 0.50
C CYS A 98 -12.11 3.11 -0.68
N MET A 99 -11.91 4.24 -1.34
CA MET A 99 -10.92 4.36 -2.43
C MET A 99 -9.50 4.17 -1.90
N GLY A 100 -9.18 4.74 -0.72
CA GLY A 100 -7.90 4.53 -0.06
C GLY A 100 -7.65 3.06 0.30
N LEU A 101 -8.66 2.39 0.83
CA LEU A 101 -8.60 0.96 1.14
C LEU A 101 -8.34 0.14 -0.14
N LEU A 102 -9.04 0.43 -1.24
CA LEU A 102 -8.80 -0.22 -2.53
C LEU A 102 -7.36 -0.03 -3.01
N LEU A 103 -6.82 1.18 -2.93
CA LEU A 103 -5.43 1.49 -3.29
C LEU A 103 -4.42 0.69 -2.46
N VAL A 104 -4.61 0.59 -1.15
CA VAL A 104 -3.72 -0.19 -0.26
C VAL A 104 -3.81 -1.68 -0.60
N ILE A 105 -5.00 -2.21 -0.88
CA ILE A 105 -5.17 -3.61 -1.31
C ILE A 105 -4.44 -3.88 -2.62
N LEU A 106 -4.59 -3.02 -3.63
CA LEU A 106 -3.88 -3.19 -4.90
C LEU A 106 -2.36 -3.14 -4.69
N SER A 107 -1.87 -2.20 -3.89
CA SER A 107 -0.44 -2.10 -3.55
C SER A 107 0.08 -3.38 -2.91
N LEU A 108 -0.69 -3.96 -1.98
CA LEU A 108 -0.35 -5.22 -1.33
C LEU A 108 -0.29 -6.37 -2.34
N ILE A 109 -1.31 -6.53 -3.19
CA ILE A 109 -1.34 -7.58 -4.21
C ILE A 109 -0.15 -7.46 -5.16
N VAL A 110 0.13 -6.26 -5.67
CA VAL A 110 1.24 -6.02 -6.60
C VAL A 110 2.58 -6.30 -5.91
N SER A 111 2.80 -5.80 -4.69
CA SER A 111 4.03 -6.05 -3.94
C SER A 111 4.25 -7.55 -3.69
N ASN A 112 3.20 -8.29 -3.34
CA ASN A 112 3.29 -9.72 -3.08
C ASN A 112 3.51 -10.52 -4.37
N ALA A 113 2.86 -10.13 -5.48
CA ALA A 113 3.06 -10.76 -6.77
C ALA A 113 4.49 -10.61 -7.29
N LEU A 114 5.14 -9.46 -7.02
CA LEU A 114 6.54 -9.23 -7.34
C LEU A 114 7.49 -10.03 -6.45
N LEU A 115 7.12 -10.30 -5.19
CA LEU A 115 7.92 -11.09 -4.26
C LEU A 115 7.83 -12.61 -4.51
N ILE A 116 6.64 -13.12 -4.83
CA ILE A 116 6.41 -14.57 -5.07
C ILE A 116 7.03 -15.06 -6.39
N ARG A 117 7.18 -14.19 -7.39
CA ARG A 117 7.69 -14.57 -8.72
C ARG A 117 9.22 -14.54 -8.84
N GLN A 118 9.94 -14.78 -7.74
CA GLN A 118 11.40 -14.91 -7.73
C GLN A 118 11.86 -16.37 -7.83
#